data_AF-A0AAE1C5H5-F1
#
_entry.id   AF-A0AAE1C5H5-F1
#
_cell.length_a   1.000
_cell.length_b   1.000
_cell.length_c   1.000
_cell.angle_alpha   90.00
_cell.angle_beta   90.00
_cell.angle_gamma   90.00
#
_symmetry.space_group_name_H-M   'P 1'
#
loop_
_entity.id
_entity.type
_entity.pdbx_description
1 polymer ?
#
loop_
_entity_poly.entity_id
_entity_poly.type
_entity_poly.pdbx_seq_one_letter_code
_entity_poly.pdbx_strand_id
1 'polypeptide(L)'
;MQIAASTTPLPIQSVRASTPSSFQYGPVEPGRFQQAISTPEGPQVGDLNIWNLHNPRERFWAARTRQLQASHVSTYDRLWSCLPFLRPMVTIIRDSLADYGVDEFGGRCHDLLGTRCDPYVNTMLTGDSYDYHCHSNLTRAVLPYGLTEFDVHDVLNVFQVTGLDKDGRYFMEASPAKKGDYIEFFTEQPMLMALSTCPGGDLSTWGWGEGGCGEDGEAKTMLDCCRPLKVEVFRLEDESVLAGWKEPRVSAYKGSHGMTVPGGEARKQ
;
A
#
# COMPACT_ATOMS: atom_id res chain seq x y z
N MET A 1 -4.65 -17.87 -12.14
CA MET A 1 -3.29 -18.34 -12.45
C MET A 1 -2.56 -18.42 -11.12
N GLN A 2 -2.42 -19.61 -10.52
CA GLN A 2 -1.66 -19.78 -9.29
C GLN A 2 -0.18 -19.79 -9.67
N ILE A 3 0.50 -18.65 -9.48
CA ILE A 3 1.95 -18.56 -9.62
C ILE A 3 2.54 -19.05 -8.30
N ALA A 4 2.61 -20.37 -8.11
CA ALA A 4 3.38 -20.98 -7.03
C ALA A 4 4.70 -21.47 -7.63
N ALA A 5 5.67 -20.56 -7.74
CA ALA A 5 7.00 -20.85 -8.29
C ALA A 5 8.03 -20.88 -7.15
N SER A 6 9.09 -21.68 -7.30
CA SER A 6 10.24 -21.60 -6.40
C SER A 6 10.97 -20.28 -6.63
N THR A 7 11.48 -19.68 -5.56
CA THR A 7 12.05 -18.34 -5.59
C THR A 7 13.34 -18.25 -4.80
N THR A 8 14.34 -17.56 -5.35
CA THR A 8 15.58 -17.26 -4.62
C THR A 8 15.49 -15.86 -3.99
N PRO A 9 15.76 -15.70 -2.69
CA PRO A 9 15.77 -14.39 -2.05
C PRO A 9 16.96 -13.55 -2.54
N LEU A 10 16.67 -12.30 -2.92
CA LEU A 10 17.67 -11.24 -3.05
C LEU A 10 18.03 -10.68 -1.65
N PRO A 11 19.13 -9.90 -1.49
CA PRO A 11 19.53 -9.38 -0.19
C PRO A 11 18.35 -8.80 0.61
N ILE A 12 18.15 -9.39 1.79
CA ILE A 12 17.09 -9.07 2.75
C ILE A 12 17.31 -7.65 3.28
N GLN A 13 16.25 -6.86 3.35
CA GLN A 13 16.30 -5.57 4.01
C GLN A 13 15.18 -5.45 5.05
N SER A 14 15.55 -5.12 6.29
CA SER A 14 14.62 -4.88 7.39
C SER A 14 14.30 -3.40 7.54
N VAL A 15 13.04 -3.06 7.72
CA VAL A 15 12.51 -1.70 7.96
C VAL A 15 12.26 -1.56 9.46
N ARG A 16 13.01 -0.71 10.17
CA ARG A 16 12.93 -0.61 11.63
C ARG A 16 12.24 0.66 12.10
N ALA A 17 11.13 0.51 12.82
CA ALA A 17 10.35 1.60 13.37
C ALA A 17 11.13 2.60 14.27
N SER A 18 12.29 2.23 14.82
CA SER A 18 13.11 3.09 15.69
C SER A 18 14.04 4.07 14.96
N THR A 19 14.04 4.06 13.62
CA THR A 19 14.57 5.13 12.78
C THR A 19 13.45 5.59 11.85
N PRO A 20 13.46 6.81 11.27
CA PRO A 20 12.56 7.19 10.17
C PRO A 20 12.79 6.25 8.98
N SER A 21 12.31 5.02 9.06
CA SER A 21 12.61 3.96 8.12
C SER A 21 11.46 3.90 7.16
N SER A 22 11.56 4.72 6.13
CA SER A 22 10.99 4.34 4.86
C SER A 22 11.82 3.20 4.28
N PHE A 23 11.16 2.13 3.87
CA PHE A 23 11.78 1.13 3.02
C PHE A 23 11.93 1.65 1.61
N GLN A 24 13.06 1.31 1.00
CA GLN A 24 13.43 1.73 -0.34
C GLN A 24 13.79 0.50 -1.16
N TYR A 25 13.05 0.22 -2.24
CA TYR A 25 13.53 -0.73 -3.24
C TYR A 25 13.87 -0.02 -4.55
N GLY A 26 15.06 -0.35 -5.08
CA GLY A 26 15.55 0.11 -6.38
C GLY A 26 14.82 -0.56 -7.57
N PRO A 27 15.38 -0.50 -8.78
CA PRO A 27 14.67 -0.95 -9.98
C PRO A 27 14.34 -2.45 -9.98
N VAL A 28 13.06 -2.81 -9.97
CA VAL A 28 12.56 -4.17 -10.26
C VAL A 28 12.26 -4.26 -11.75
N GLU A 29 12.65 -5.32 -12.46
CA GLU A 29 12.19 -5.57 -13.86
C GLU A 29 10.78 -6.19 -13.87
N PRO A 30 9.93 -5.93 -14.89
CA PRO A 30 8.57 -6.48 -14.97
C PRO A 30 8.54 -8.01 -14.87
N GLY A 31 7.55 -8.53 -14.14
CA GLY A 31 7.16 -9.95 -14.18
C GLY A 31 8.18 -10.95 -13.65
N ARG A 32 9.34 -10.52 -13.15
CA ARG A 32 10.44 -11.41 -12.72
C ARG A 32 10.59 -11.53 -11.21
N PHE A 33 9.87 -10.71 -10.46
CA PHE A 33 10.07 -10.57 -9.03
C PHE A 33 8.77 -10.68 -8.24
N GLN A 34 8.93 -11.23 -7.05
CA GLN A 34 7.93 -11.23 -6.00
C GLN A 34 8.44 -10.36 -4.85
N GLN A 35 7.58 -9.59 -4.22
CA GLN A 35 7.91 -8.83 -3.03
C GLN A 35 7.00 -9.25 -1.89
N ALA A 36 7.56 -9.64 -0.74
CA ALA A 36 6.81 -9.91 0.47
C ALA A 36 7.07 -8.82 1.51
N ILE A 37 6.00 -8.38 2.18
CA ILE A 37 6.05 -7.56 3.38
C ILE A 37 5.61 -8.45 4.53
N SER A 38 6.39 -8.52 5.61
CA SER A 38 6.09 -9.36 6.77
C SER A 38 6.32 -8.67 8.12
N THR A 39 5.74 -9.24 9.16
CA THR A 39 5.79 -8.80 10.56
C THR A 39 6.77 -9.67 11.38
N PRO A 40 8.09 -9.44 11.31
CA PRO A 40 9.09 -10.32 11.92
C PRO A 40 9.06 -10.38 13.45
N GLU A 41 8.52 -9.38 14.12
CA GLU A 41 8.55 -9.25 15.59
C GLU A 41 7.15 -9.20 16.22
N GLY A 42 6.08 -9.14 15.43
CA GLY A 42 4.70 -8.99 15.91
C GLY A 42 3.93 -7.97 15.08
N PRO A 43 2.69 -7.64 15.48
CA PRO A 43 1.81 -6.78 14.69
C PRO A 43 2.40 -5.39 14.50
N GLN A 44 2.30 -4.90 13.27
CA GLN A 44 2.68 -3.57 12.83
C GLN A 44 1.96 -3.28 11.52
N VAL A 45 1.28 -2.14 11.41
CA VAL A 45 0.69 -1.70 10.15
C VAL A 45 1.69 -0.93 9.30
N GLY A 46 1.55 -0.99 7.98
CA GLY A 46 2.45 -0.32 7.06
C GLY A 46 1.74 0.38 5.91
N ASP A 47 2.20 1.58 5.58
CA ASP A 47 1.63 2.38 4.50
C ASP A 47 2.49 2.22 3.24
N LEU A 48 1.93 1.65 2.18
CA LEU A 48 2.63 1.35 0.93
C LEU A 48 2.24 2.33 -0.20
N ASN A 49 3.25 2.91 -0.86
CA ASN A 49 3.11 3.59 -2.15
C ASN A 49 3.91 2.86 -3.24
N ILE A 50 3.39 2.93 -4.47
CA ILE A 50 3.95 2.22 -5.63
C ILE A 50 3.95 3.17 -6.84
N TRP A 51 5.10 3.24 -7.52
CA TRP A 51 5.30 4.00 -8.74
C TRP A 51 5.84 3.09 -9.85
N ASN A 52 5.55 3.43 -11.10
CA ASN A 52 6.34 2.93 -12.22
C ASN A 52 7.76 3.49 -12.11
N LEU A 53 8.74 2.59 -12.11
CA LEU A 53 10.15 2.91 -11.95
C LEU A 53 10.67 3.89 -13.00
N HIS A 54 10.21 3.75 -14.25
CA HIS A 54 10.69 4.55 -15.38
C HIS A 54 9.81 5.78 -15.64
N ASN A 55 8.63 5.85 -15.01
CA ASN A 55 7.72 6.98 -15.13
C ASN A 55 6.89 7.16 -13.85
N PRO A 56 7.40 7.90 -12.85
CA PRO A 56 6.71 8.10 -11.57
C PRO A 56 5.38 8.86 -11.65
N ARG A 57 5.03 9.42 -12.82
CA ARG A 57 3.66 9.94 -13.06
C ARG A 57 2.63 8.81 -13.04
N GLU A 58 3.03 7.60 -13.45
CA GLU A 58 2.25 6.38 -13.27
C GLU A 58 2.48 5.85 -11.85
N ARG A 59 1.45 5.97 -11.00
CA ARG A 59 1.51 5.57 -9.59
C ARG A 59 0.21 4.91 -9.17
N PHE A 60 0.24 4.24 -8.02
CA PHE A 60 -0.90 3.54 -7.48
C PHE A 60 -2.09 4.47 -7.23
N TRP A 61 -3.29 3.95 -7.48
CA TRP A 61 -4.54 4.68 -7.32
C TRP A 61 -5.52 3.90 -6.44
N ALA A 62 -5.48 4.19 -5.14
CA ALA A 62 -6.31 3.53 -4.12
C ALA A 62 -7.81 3.57 -4.46
N ALA A 63 -8.36 4.75 -4.79
CA ALA A 63 -9.78 4.90 -5.10
C ALA A 63 -10.23 4.06 -6.31
N ARG A 64 -9.40 3.93 -7.35
CA ARG A 64 -9.72 3.11 -8.52
C ARG A 64 -9.60 1.62 -8.22
N THR A 65 -8.58 1.25 -7.46
CA THR A 65 -8.42 -0.12 -6.99
C THR A 65 -9.62 -0.54 -6.15
N ARG A 66 -10.07 0.34 -5.25
CA ARG A 66 -11.28 0.15 -4.45
C ARG A 66 -12.54 -0.06 -5.29
N GLN A 67 -12.66 0.67 -6.40
CA GLN A 67 -13.79 0.52 -7.31
C GLN A 67 -13.75 -0.79 -8.12
N LEU A 68 -12.57 -1.30 -8.44
CA LEU A 68 -12.40 -2.50 -9.28
C LEU A 68 -12.30 -3.80 -8.47
N GLN A 69 -11.80 -3.73 -7.24
CA GLN A 69 -11.63 -4.87 -6.34
C GLN A 69 -12.65 -4.80 -5.19
N ALA A 70 -12.28 -4.12 -4.10
CA ALA A 70 -13.12 -3.88 -2.93
C ALA A 70 -12.49 -2.81 -2.02
N SER A 71 -13.14 -2.44 -0.91
CA SER A 71 -12.57 -1.53 0.10
C SER A 71 -11.26 -2.03 0.72
N HIS A 72 -11.04 -3.33 0.67
CA HIS A 72 -9.87 -4.03 1.17
C HIS A 72 -9.46 -5.08 0.15
N VAL A 73 -8.17 -5.39 0.08
CA VAL A 73 -7.61 -6.26 -0.96
C VAL A 73 -6.91 -7.47 -0.37
N SER A 74 -7.01 -8.61 -1.03
CA SER A 74 -6.33 -9.83 -0.63
C SER A 74 -5.86 -10.60 -1.87
N THR A 75 -5.57 -11.89 -1.71
CA THR A 75 -5.02 -12.76 -2.74
C THR A 75 -5.82 -12.68 -4.04
N TYR A 76 -5.10 -12.52 -5.15
CA TYR A 76 -5.56 -12.32 -6.53
C TYR A 76 -6.07 -10.93 -6.88
N ASP A 77 -6.25 -10.04 -5.92
CA ASP A 77 -6.53 -8.64 -6.22
C ASP A 77 -5.30 -7.95 -6.82
N ARG A 78 -5.60 -6.97 -7.66
CA ARG A 78 -4.61 -6.15 -8.36
C ARG A 78 -4.68 -4.73 -7.86
N LEU A 79 -3.53 -4.11 -7.65
CA LEU A 79 -3.40 -2.68 -7.40
C LEU A 79 -3.23 -1.96 -8.74
N TRP A 80 -4.08 -0.97 -9.01
CA TRP A 80 -4.18 -0.32 -10.32
C TRP A 80 -3.48 1.04 -10.35
N SER A 81 -2.85 1.37 -11.47
CA SER A 81 -2.25 2.69 -11.68
C SER A 81 -3.28 3.78 -12.03
N CYS A 82 -2.88 5.02 -11.79
CA CYS A 82 -3.68 6.21 -12.07
C CYS A 82 -3.94 6.45 -13.56
N LEU A 83 -4.86 7.36 -13.89
CA LEU A 83 -5.03 7.84 -15.27
C LEU A 83 -3.83 8.69 -15.71
N PRO A 84 -3.45 8.66 -17.00
CA PRO A 84 -4.11 7.96 -18.11
C PRO A 84 -3.68 6.50 -18.30
N PHE A 85 -2.87 5.94 -17.39
CA PHE A 85 -2.23 4.64 -17.57
C PHE A 85 -3.20 3.47 -17.35
N LEU A 86 -3.90 3.45 -16.20
CA LEU A 86 -4.88 2.44 -15.79
C LEU A 86 -4.50 1.01 -16.19
N ARG A 87 -3.49 0.46 -15.53
CA ARG A 87 -3.10 -0.95 -15.66
C ARG A 87 -2.67 -1.53 -14.31
N PRO A 88 -2.66 -2.86 -14.16
CA PRO A 88 -2.13 -3.51 -12.95
C PRO A 88 -0.67 -3.12 -12.70
N MET A 89 -0.36 -2.75 -11.46
CA MET A 89 1.00 -2.50 -10.98
C MET A 89 1.57 -3.75 -10.32
N VAL A 90 0.77 -4.33 -9.43
CA VAL A 90 1.06 -5.59 -8.75
C VAL A 90 -0.20 -6.43 -8.64
N THR A 91 -0.02 -7.74 -8.50
CA THR A 91 -1.05 -8.70 -8.15
C THR A 91 -0.68 -9.34 -6.82
N ILE A 92 -1.59 -9.36 -5.84
CA ILE A 92 -1.37 -10.07 -4.58
C ILE A 92 -1.42 -11.57 -4.88
N ILE A 93 -0.37 -12.30 -4.52
CA ILE A 93 -0.26 -13.74 -4.80
C ILE A 93 -0.38 -14.59 -3.53
N ARG A 94 -0.09 -14.02 -2.37
CA ARG A 94 -0.30 -14.65 -1.06
C ARG A 94 -0.63 -13.59 -0.02
N ASP A 95 -1.55 -13.93 0.86
CA ASP A 95 -1.92 -13.15 2.03
C ASP A 95 -2.19 -14.12 3.18
N SER A 96 -1.36 -14.08 4.21
CA SER A 96 -1.51 -14.92 5.41
C SER A 96 -2.73 -14.58 6.26
N LEU A 97 -3.31 -13.39 6.09
CA LEU A 97 -4.49 -12.90 6.81
C LEU A 97 -5.77 -12.98 5.96
N ALA A 98 -5.73 -13.67 4.82
CA ALA A 98 -6.89 -13.81 3.93
C ALA A 98 -8.13 -14.39 4.65
N ASP A 99 -7.92 -15.25 5.65
CA ASP A 99 -8.98 -15.88 6.45
C ASP A 99 -9.58 -14.95 7.52
N TYR A 100 -9.04 -13.73 7.72
CA TYR A 100 -9.63 -12.73 8.63
C TYR A 100 -11.08 -12.39 8.22
N GLY A 101 -11.31 -12.28 6.91
CA GLY A 101 -12.65 -12.03 6.38
C GLY A 101 -13.21 -10.67 6.81
N VAL A 102 -14.40 -10.70 7.41
CA VAL A 102 -15.13 -9.52 7.88
C VAL A 102 -15.47 -9.73 9.36
N ASP A 103 -15.09 -8.80 10.22
CA ASP A 103 -15.45 -8.85 11.64
C ASP A 103 -16.92 -8.46 11.90
N GLU A 104 -17.33 -8.48 13.17
CA GLU A 104 -18.70 -8.16 13.60
C GLU A 104 -19.09 -6.68 13.40
N PHE A 105 -18.12 -5.78 13.28
CA PHE A 105 -18.30 -4.35 13.03
C PHE A 105 -18.18 -3.98 11.54
N GLY A 106 -17.88 -4.97 10.69
CA GLY A 106 -17.73 -4.80 9.25
C GLY A 106 -16.31 -4.45 8.80
N GLY A 107 -15.34 -4.53 9.70
CA GLY A 107 -13.93 -4.28 9.42
C GLY A 107 -13.27 -5.43 8.67
N ARG A 108 -12.22 -5.10 7.92
CA ARG A 108 -11.46 -6.01 7.05
C ARG A 108 -9.98 -5.60 7.05
N CYS A 109 -9.08 -6.50 6.67
CA CYS A 109 -7.63 -6.24 6.64
C CYS A 109 -7.16 -5.77 5.24
N HIS A 110 -6.09 -4.96 5.18
CA HIS A 110 -5.47 -4.41 3.97
C HIS A 110 -6.30 -3.33 3.27
N ASP A 111 -6.38 -2.17 3.92
CA ASP A 111 -7.35 -1.11 3.60
C ASP A 111 -6.98 -0.19 2.41
N LEU A 112 -8.02 0.25 1.70
CA LEU A 112 -8.02 1.27 0.64
C LEU A 112 -8.99 2.44 0.88
N LEU A 113 -9.64 2.51 2.05
CA LEU A 113 -10.55 3.57 2.48
C LEU A 113 -9.78 4.79 2.97
N GLY A 114 -8.73 4.57 3.74
CA GLY A 114 -7.86 5.60 4.30
C GLY A 114 -6.93 6.26 3.27
N THR A 115 -6.20 7.26 3.75
CA THR A 115 -5.18 7.98 2.98
C THR A 115 -3.78 7.63 3.45
N ARG A 116 -3.40 8.09 4.63
CA ARG A 116 -2.19 7.85 5.43
C ARG A 116 -2.21 8.81 6.62
N CYS A 117 -1.56 8.48 7.73
CA CYS A 117 -1.35 9.50 8.76
C CYS A 117 -0.39 10.58 8.24
N ASP A 118 -0.68 11.85 8.57
CA ASP A 118 0.04 12.99 8.03
C ASP A 118 0.19 14.12 9.06
N PRO A 119 1.28 14.92 8.97
CA PRO A 119 1.54 15.98 9.93
C PRO A 119 0.51 17.11 9.86
N TYR A 120 -0.15 17.30 8.71
CA TYR A 120 -1.05 18.44 8.49
C TYR A 120 -2.36 18.27 9.25
N VAL A 121 -2.97 17.09 9.18
CA VAL A 121 -4.16 16.75 9.97
C VAL A 121 -3.83 16.74 11.45
N ASN A 122 -2.66 16.22 11.85
CA ASN A 122 -2.22 16.28 13.25
C ASN A 122 -2.13 17.73 13.76
N THR A 123 -1.40 18.59 13.04
CA THR A 123 -1.29 20.01 13.42
C THR A 123 -2.66 20.73 13.40
N MET A 124 -3.54 20.40 12.47
CA MET A 124 -4.90 20.95 12.43
C MET A 124 -5.72 20.55 13.67
N LEU A 125 -5.60 19.30 14.14
CA LEU A 125 -6.40 18.76 15.23
C LEU A 125 -5.84 19.08 16.62
N THR A 126 -4.51 19.04 16.80
CA THR A 126 -3.88 19.18 18.12
C THR A 126 -3.09 20.46 18.29
N GLY A 127 -2.68 21.11 17.20
CA GLY A 127 -1.75 22.23 17.21
C GLY A 127 -0.27 21.81 17.29
N ASP A 128 0.03 20.52 17.44
CA ASP A 128 1.40 20.02 17.55
C ASP A 128 2.02 19.67 16.19
N SER A 129 3.35 19.79 16.11
CA SER A 129 4.13 19.44 14.93
C SER A 129 4.89 18.14 15.17
N TYR A 130 4.69 17.14 14.30
CA TYR A 130 5.37 15.86 14.38
C TYR A 130 5.71 15.31 12.99
N ASP A 131 7.00 15.03 12.75
CA ASP A 131 7.55 14.77 11.40
C ASP A 131 7.69 13.28 11.03
N TYR A 132 7.21 12.36 11.87
CA TYR A 132 7.39 10.92 11.67
C TYR A 132 6.10 10.16 11.34
N HIS A 133 5.08 10.90 10.90
CA HIS A 133 3.91 10.34 10.24
C HIS A 133 4.27 9.64 8.92
N CYS A 134 3.42 8.71 8.48
CA CYS A 134 3.60 7.95 7.24
C CYS A 134 3.81 8.85 6.02
N HIS A 135 3.07 9.96 5.92
CA HIS A 135 3.27 10.94 4.87
C HIS A 135 4.72 11.46 4.78
N SER A 136 5.28 11.86 5.92
CA SER A 136 6.64 12.40 5.99
C SER A 136 7.70 11.30 5.80
N ASN A 137 7.45 10.09 6.31
CA ASN A 137 8.30 8.92 6.07
C ASN A 137 8.37 8.60 4.56
N LEU A 138 7.23 8.50 3.89
CA LEU A 138 7.15 8.25 2.45
C LEU A 138 7.80 9.36 1.64
N THR A 139 7.59 10.63 2.02
CA THR A 139 8.24 11.76 1.36
C THR A 139 9.76 11.63 1.42
N ARG A 140 10.33 11.39 2.61
CA ARG A 140 11.78 11.17 2.76
C ARG A 140 12.29 9.97 1.95
N ALA A 141 11.50 8.90 1.86
CA ALA A 141 11.82 7.70 1.10
C ALA A 141 12.14 7.98 -0.37
N VAL A 142 11.39 8.90 -0.96
CA VAL A 142 11.38 9.10 -2.41
C VAL A 142 12.28 10.24 -2.88
N LEU A 143 12.74 11.11 -1.98
CA LEU A 143 13.68 12.20 -2.31
C LEU A 143 14.93 11.71 -3.07
N PRO A 144 15.58 10.59 -2.72
CA PRO A 144 16.76 10.10 -3.45
C PRO A 144 16.49 9.71 -4.91
N TYR A 145 15.22 9.54 -5.31
CA TYR A 145 14.82 9.25 -6.69
C TYR A 145 14.40 10.49 -7.48
N GLY A 146 14.62 11.69 -6.91
CA GLY A 146 14.22 12.94 -7.53
C GLY A 146 12.72 13.21 -7.47
N LEU A 147 12.00 12.45 -6.63
CA LEU A 147 10.58 12.70 -6.34
C LEU A 147 10.45 13.66 -5.16
N THR A 148 9.23 14.18 -5.01
CA THR A 148 8.88 15.17 -4.01
C THR A 148 7.67 14.71 -3.20
N GLU A 149 7.31 15.48 -2.18
CA GLU A 149 6.08 15.29 -1.41
C GLU A 149 4.82 15.16 -2.31
N PHE A 150 4.77 15.90 -3.42
CA PHE A 150 3.65 15.87 -4.37
C PHE A 150 3.48 14.53 -5.10
N ASP A 151 4.50 13.67 -5.07
CA ASP A 151 4.46 12.34 -5.68
C ASP A 151 3.91 11.27 -4.73
N VAL A 152 3.86 11.55 -3.42
CA VAL A 152 3.23 10.71 -2.40
C VAL A 152 1.71 10.75 -2.56
N HIS A 153 1.08 9.59 -2.47
CA HIS A 153 -0.34 9.39 -2.78
C HIS A 153 -1.01 8.50 -1.73
N ASP A 154 -2.34 8.36 -1.82
CA ASP A 154 -3.09 7.48 -0.93
C ASP A 154 -2.55 6.05 -1.01
N VAL A 155 -2.43 5.42 0.15
CA VAL A 155 -1.63 4.22 0.36
C VAL A 155 -2.48 2.95 0.25
N LEU A 156 -1.80 1.81 0.15
CA LEU A 156 -2.37 0.57 0.66
C LEU A 156 -1.96 0.47 2.14
N ASN A 157 -2.95 0.41 3.04
CA ASN A 157 -2.73 0.25 4.47
C ASN A 157 -2.56 -1.24 4.80
N VAL A 158 -1.34 -1.74 4.71
CA VAL A 158 -0.97 -3.15 4.90
C VAL A 158 -1.13 -3.55 6.38
N PHE A 159 -1.78 -4.70 6.63
CA PHE A 159 -2.09 -5.26 7.97
C PHE A 159 -3.07 -4.43 8.81
N GLN A 160 -3.55 -3.30 8.31
CA GLN A 160 -4.50 -2.45 9.02
C GLN A 160 -5.91 -2.99 8.86
N VAL A 161 -6.67 -3.00 9.96
CA VAL A 161 -8.11 -3.28 9.96
C VAL A 161 -8.90 -1.98 10.01
N THR A 162 -9.81 -1.83 9.05
CA THR A 162 -10.69 -0.66 8.98
C THR A 162 -12.07 -1.04 8.49
N GLY A 163 -13.04 -0.16 8.72
CA GLY A 163 -14.37 -0.29 8.15
C GLY A 163 -15.12 1.04 8.13
N LEU A 164 -16.39 0.96 7.73
CA LEU A 164 -17.33 2.07 7.82
C LEU A 164 -18.46 1.68 8.76
N ASP A 165 -18.77 2.54 9.73
CA ASP A 165 -19.90 2.33 10.64
C ASP A 165 -21.24 2.42 9.89
N LYS A 166 -22.35 2.20 10.62
CA LYS A 166 -23.71 2.29 10.07
C LYS A 166 -24.07 3.64 9.43
N ASP A 167 -23.36 4.70 9.80
CA ASP A 167 -23.54 6.06 9.28
C ASP A 167 -22.50 6.40 8.18
N GLY A 168 -21.62 5.46 7.83
CA GLY A 168 -20.59 5.62 6.80
C GLY A 168 -19.31 6.28 7.30
N ARG A 169 -19.06 6.35 8.61
CA ARG A 169 -17.83 6.94 9.18
C ARG A 169 -16.72 5.91 9.26
N TYR A 170 -15.50 6.35 8.95
CA TYR A 170 -14.29 5.53 9.01
C TYR A 170 -13.91 5.17 10.46
N PHE A 171 -13.61 3.90 10.71
CA PHE A 171 -13.05 3.41 11.96
C PHE A 171 -11.84 2.51 11.70
N MET A 172 -11.04 2.28 12.74
CA MET A 172 -9.87 1.41 12.73
C MET A 172 -9.91 0.49 13.95
N GLU A 173 -9.32 -0.69 13.81
CA GLU A 173 -9.14 -1.64 14.90
C GLU A 173 -7.68 -2.12 14.99
N ALA A 174 -7.37 -2.78 16.10
CA ALA A 174 -6.07 -3.40 16.28
C ALA A 174 -5.80 -4.44 15.19
N SER A 175 -4.60 -4.41 14.62
CA SER A 175 -4.18 -5.36 13.60
C SER A 175 -4.21 -6.81 14.13
N PRO A 176 -4.79 -7.77 13.39
CA PRO A 176 -4.81 -9.18 13.77
C PRO A 176 -3.48 -9.88 13.50
N ALA A 177 -2.51 -9.16 12.91
CA ALA A 177 -1.23 -9.72 12.53
C ALA A 177 -0.46 -10.29 13.73
N LYS A 178 0.29 -11.34 13.46
CA LYS A 178 1.17 -12.02 14.40
C LYS A 178 2.56 -12.02 13.84
N LYS A 179 3.51 -12.48 14.66
CA LYS A 179 4.87 -12.69 14.22
C LYS A 179 4.90 -13.68 13.04
N GLY A 180 5.41 -13.23 11.89
CA GLY A 180 5.58 -14.04 10.69
C GLY A 180 4.45 -13.93 9.66
N ASP A 181 3.38 -13.19 9.95
CA ASP A 181 2.38 -12.89 8.94
C ASP A 181 2.97 -12.03 7.82
N TYR A 182 2.43 -12.20 6.62
CA TYR A 182 2.92 -11.59 5.39
C TYR A 182 1.82 -11.36 4.37
N ILE A 183 2.08 -10.40 3.49
CA ILE A 183 1.40 -10.21 2.21
C ILE A 183 2.46 -10.18 1.12
N GLU A 184 2.15 -10.77 -0.04
CA GLU A 184 3.09 -10.92 -1.13
C GLU A 184 2.51 -10.54 -2.48
N PHE A 185 3.33 -9.86 -3.26
CA PHE A 185 2.99 -9.24 -4.51
C PHE A 185 3.84 -9.80 -5.65
N PHE A 186 3.21 -10.14 -6.76
CA PHE A 186 3.86 -10.28 -8.05
C PHE A 186 3.90 -8.93 -8.76
N THR A 187 5.08 -8.49 -9.21
CA THR A 187 5.23 -7.19 -9.89
C THR A 187 4.87 -7.28 -11.37
N GLU A 188 3.77 -6.68 -11.78
CA GLU A 188 3.27 -6.75 -13.16
C GLU A 188 4.07 -5.86 -14.12
N GLN A 189 4.75 -4.85 -13.59
CA GLN A 189 5.59 -3.88 -14.32
C GLN A 189 6.86 -3.55 -13.51
N PRO A 190 7.83 -2.76 -14.02
CA PRO A 190 9.00 -2.37 -13.25
C PRO A 190 8.63 -1.28 -12.23
N MET A 191 8.82 -1.54 -10.94
CA MET A 191 8.28 -0.72 -9.84
C MET A 191 9.35 -0.08 -8.96
N LEU A 192 9.02 1.11 -8.47
CA LEU A 192 9.58 1.72 -7.26
C LEU A 192 8.52 1.61 -6.17
N MET A 193 8.88 1.07 -5.00
CA MET A 193 7.96 0.94 -3.86
C MET A 193 8.58 1.56 -2.62
N ALA A 194 7.76 2.29 -1.87
CA ALA A 194 8.12 2.85 -0.57
C ALA A 194 7.11 2.39 0.48
N LEU A 195 7.62 1.90 1.60
CA LEU A 195 6.83 1.42 2.74
C LEU A 195 7.19 2.23 3.98
N SER A 196 6.20 2.80 4.66
CA SER A 196 6.36 3.41 5.97
C SER A 196 5.88 2.44 7.05
N THR A 197 6.70 2.17 8.06
CA THR A 197 6.25 1.58 9.33
C THR A 197 5.45 2.64 10.08
N CYS A 198 4.13 2.47 10.19
CA CYS A 198 3.27 3.47 10.79
C CYS A 198 3.64 3.72 12.26
N PRO A 199 3.79 4.99 12.70
CA PRO A 199 4.07 5.30 14.11
C PRO A 199 2.91 4.93 15.03
N GLY A 200 1.74 4.57 14.47
CA GLY A 200 0.61 4.02 15.20
C GLY A 200 0.77 2.56 15.64
N GLY A 201 1.87 1.89 15.27
CA GLY A 201 2.14 0.51 15.64
C GLY A 201 1.12 -0.48 15.07
N ASP A 202 0.47 -1.23 15.95
CA ASP A 202 -0.63 -2.14 15.63
C ASP A 202 -2.03 -1.49 15.73
N LEU A 203 -2.08 -0.18 16.02
CA LEU A 203 -3.28 0.63 16.25
C LEU A 203 -4.09 0.27 17.50
N SER A 204 -3.56 -0.59 18.39
CA SER A 204 -4.23 -0.94 19.65
C SER A 204 -4.34 0.21 20.65
N THR A 205 -3.50 1.23 20.52
CA THR A 205 -3.45 2.40 21.41
C THR A 205 -3.73 3.72 20.68
N TRP A 206 -4.31 3.68 19.47
CA TRP A 206 -4.36 4.85 18.58
C TRP A 206 -5.18 6.05 19.10
N GLY A 207 -4.62 7.25 18.91
CA GLY A 207 -5.26 8.55 19.16
C GLY A 207 -4.58 9.69 18.39
N TRP A 208 -5.22 10.86 18.34
CA TRP A 208 -4.65 12.08 17.76
C TRP A 208 -3.78 12.82 18.79
N GLY A 209 -2.51 13.13 18.46
CA GLY A 209 -1.53 13.80 19.35
C GLY A 209 -0.44 12.89 19.92
N GLU A 210 0.53 13.47 20.66
CA GLU A 210 1.51 12.67 21.43
C GLU A 210 0.81 11.96 22.60
N GLY A 211 0.36 10.74 22.35
CA GLY A 211 -0.22 9.85 23.37
C GLY A 211 -1.67 9.51 23.07
N GLY A 212 -1.89 8.34 22.47
CA GLY A 212 -3.20 7.71 22.58
C GLY A 212 -3.37 7.16 23.99
N CYS A 213 -4.57 7.35 24.54
CA CYS A 213 -4.94 6.82 25.85
C CYS A 213 -5.10 5.29 25.75
N GLY A 214 -4.17 4.54 26.34
CA GLY A 214 -4.38 3.12 26.59
C GLY A 214 -5.54 2.89 27.56
N GLU A 215 -6.18 1.71 27.48
CA GLU A 215 -7.32 1.32 28.33
C GLU A 215 -7.04 1.44 29.85
N ASP A 216 -5.78 1.42 30.27
CA ASP A 216 -5.36 1.38 31.67
C ASP A 216 -4.95 2.74 32.27
N GLY A 217 -5.08 3.85 31.53
CA GLY A 217 -4.69 5.18 32.03
C GLY A 217 -3.18 5.40 32.22
N GLU A 218 -2.33 4.44 31.81
CA GLU A 218 -0.89 4.66 31.62
C GLU A 218 -0.64 5.30 30.25
N ALA A 219 0.16 6.37 30.22
CA ALA A 219 0.57 7.04 28.99
C ALA A 219 1.54 6.15 28.19
N LYS A 220 1.01 5.15 27.49
CA LYS A 220 1.74 4.41 26.46
C LYS A 220 1.81 5.30 25.22
N THR A 221 3.02 5.59 24.77
CA THR A 221 3.22 6.33 23.54
C THR A 221 2.93 5.40 22.36
N MET A 222 2.46 5.93 21.24
CA MET A 222 2.22 5.14 20.03
C MET A 222 3.48 4.38 19.56
N LEU A 223 4.65 4.93 19.87
CA LEU A 223 5.96 4.34 19.60
C LEU A 223 6.22 3.04 20.38
N ASP A 224 5.62 2.87 21.57
CA ASP A 224 5.83 1.67 22.40
C ASP A 224 5.21 0.41 21.79
N CYS A 225 4.24 0.59 20.88
CA CYS A 225 3.59 -0.48 20.13
C CYS A 225 4.21 -0.71 18.74
N CYS A 226 5.22 0.08 18.36
CA CYS A 226 5.83 -0.01 17.04
C CYS A 226 6.86 -1.14 16.94
N ARG A 227 6.81 -1.88 15.84
CA ARG A 227 7.70 -3.01 15.53
C ARG A 227 8.23 -2.87 14.10
N PRO A 228 9.38 -3.48 13.76
CA PRO A 228 9.86 -3.46 12.39
C PRO A 228 8.94 -4.21 11.41
N LEU A 229 8.87 -3.76 10.17
CA LEU A 229 8.41 -4.54 9.03
C LEU A 229 9.60 -5.08 8.25
N LYS A 230 9.48 -6.25 7.65
CA LYS A 230 10.53 -6.83 6.80
C LYS A 230 10.04 -6.86 5.36
N VAL A 231 10.90 -6.41 4.44
CA VAL A 231 10.61 -6.51 3.01
C VAL A 231 11.64 -7.41 2.34
N GLU A 232 11.14 -8.41 1.63
CA GLU A 232 11.93 -9.38 0.90
C GLU A 232 11.56 -9.31 -0.57
N VAL A 233 12.57 -9.35 -1.44
CA VAL A 233 12.38 -9.44 -2.88
C VAL A 233 12.94 -10.76 -3.34
N PHE A 234 12.16 -11.47 -4.12
CA PHE A 234 12.50 -12.78 -4.62
C PHE A 234 12.53 -12.76 -6.14
N ARG A 235 13.49 -13.47 -6.72
CA ARG A 235 13.52 -13.73 -8.16
C ARG A 235 12.93 -15.12 -8.41
N LEU A 236 12.13 -15.24 -9.46
CA LEU A 236 11.67 -16.54 -9.96
C LEU A 236 12.85 -17.42 -10.38
N GLU A 237 12.90 -18.65 -9.89
CA GLU A 237 13.93 -19.62 -10.32
C GLU A 237 13.58 -20.25 -11.66
N ASP A 238 12.31 -20.62 -11.83
CA ASP A 238 11.78 -21.17 -13.07
C ASP A 238 10.94 -20.12 -13.79
N GLU A 239 11.49 -19.50 -14.84
CA GLU A 239 10.78 -18.52 -15.65
C GLU A 239 9.69 -19.15 -16.54
N SER A 240 9.64 -20.47 -16.68
CA SER A 240 8.62 -21.15 -17.49
C SER A 240 7.21 -20.96 -16.93
N VAL A 241 7.08 -20.64 -15.64
CA VAL A 241 5.80 -20.27 -15.00
C VAL A 241 5.19 -19.00 -15.59
N LEU A 242 5.98 -18.18 -16.28
CA LEU A 242 5.53 -16.99 -17.01
C LEU A 242 5.19 -17.28 -18.48
N ALA A 243 5.15 -18.55 -18.90
CA ALA A 243 4.78 -18.91 -20.26
C ALA A 243 3.40 -18.33 -20.63
N GLY A 244 3.40 -17.43 -21.63
CA GLY A 244 2.20 -16.75 -22.09
C GLY A 244 1.81 -15.49 -21.30
N TRP A 245 2.47 -15.20 -20.17
CA TRP A 245 2.31 -13.91 -19.48
C TRP A 245 2.91 -12.78 -20.33
N LYS A 246 2.27 -11.62 -20.29
CA LYS A 246 2.73 -10.40 -20.94
C LYS A 246 2.49 -9.24 -20.00
N GLU A 247 3.48 -8.35 -19.90
CA GLU A 247 3.34 -7.10 -19.15
C GLU A 247 2.06 -6.36 -19.58
N PRO A 248 1.21 -5.92 -18.63
CA PRO A 248 0.02 -5.15 -18.95
C PRO A 248 0.37 -3.86 -19.70
N ARG A 249 -0.33 -3.60 -20.79
CA ARG A 249 -0.21 -2.34 -21.54
C ARG A 249 -1.07 -1.26 -20.90
N VAL A 250 -0.65 -0.01 -21.08
CA VAL A 250 -1.48 1.15 -20.74
C VAL A 250 -2.82 1.11 -21.48
N SER A 251 -3.83 1.76 -20.91
CA SER A 251 -5.16 1.87 -21.51
C SER A 251 -5.10 2.31 -22.97
N ALA A 252 -5.87 1.62 -23.83
CA ALA A 252 -5.93 1.93 -25.26
C ALA A 252 -6.79 3.18 -25.57
N TYR A 253 -7.36 3.83 -24.55
CA TYR A 253 -8.13 5.05 -24.73
C TYR A 253 -7.25 6.17 -25.28
N LYS A 254 -7.62 6.71 -26.45
CA LYS A 254 -6.81 7.68 -27.20
C LYS A 254 -6.76 9.09 -26.61
N GLY A 255 -7.47 9.36 -25.51
CA GLY A 255 -7.45 10.70 -24.90
C GLY A 255 -8.07 11.77 -25.80
N SER A 256 -8.99 11.43 -26.70
CA SER A 256 -9.61 12.45 -27.57
C SER A 256 -10.56 13.37 -26.80
N HIS A 257 -10.99 12.97 -25.58
CA HIS A 257 -11.78 13.78 -24.65
C HIS A 257 -13.03 14.45 -25.25
N GLY A 258 -13.63 13.83 -26.27
CA GLY A 258 -14.78 14.41 -26.98
C GLY A 258 -14.46 15.64 -27.84
N MET A 259 -13.19 16.03 -27.95
CA MET A 259 -12.73 17.17 -28.74
C MET A 259 -12.83 16.92 -30.26
N THR A 260 -13.03 15.67 -30.67
CA THR A 260 -13.45 15.29 -32.01
C THR A 260 -14.77 14.53 -31.93
N VAL A 261 -15.82 15.08 -32.53
CA VAL A 261 -17.06 14.33 -32.78
C VAL A 261 -16.71 13.27 -33.82
N PRO A 262 -16.86 11.96 -33.55
CA PRO A 262 -16.76 10.95 -34.60
C PRO A 262 -17.74 11.36 -35.69
N GLY A 263 -17.26 11.54 -36.93
CA GLY A 263 -17.99 12.19 -38.03
C GLY A 263 -19.27 11.48 -38.54
N GLY A 264 -20.13 11.00 -37.64
CA GLY A 264 -21.38 10.31 -37.91
C GLY A 264 -22.56 10.77 -37.04
N GLU A 265 -22.35 11.53 -35.95
CA GLU A 265 -23.45 12.18 -35.23
C GLU A 265 -23.71 13.59 -35.80
N ALA A 266 -24.07 13.65 -37.08
CA ALA A 266 -24.73 14.85 -37.59
C ALA A 266 -26.07 14.99 -36.84
N ARG A 267 -26.25 16.08 -36.10
CA ARG A 267 -27.55 16.46 -35.53
C ARG A 267 -28.56 16.44 -36.68
N LYS A 268 -29.53 15.53 -36.63
CA LYS A 268 -30.70 15.61 -37.50
C LYS A 268 -31.39 16.93 -37.18
N GLN A 269 -31.35 17.87 -38.13
CA GLN A 269 -32.19 19.07 -38.12
C GLN A 269 -33.64 18.68 -38.35
#